data_AF-A0A4S4ESX2-F1
#
_entry.id   AF-A0A4S4ESX2-F1
#
_cell.length_a   1.000
_cell.length_b   1.000
_cell.length_c   1.000
_cell.angle_alpha   90.00
_cell.angle_beta   90.00
_cell.angle_gamma   90.00
#
_symmetry.space_group_name_H-M   'P 1'
#
loop_
_entity.id
_entity.type
_entity.pdbx_description
1 polymer ?
#
loop_
_entity_poly.entity_id
_entity_poly.type
_entity_poly.pdbx_seq_one_letter_code
_entity_poly.pdbx_strand_id
1 'polypeptide(L)'
;MSTLSINPSFSPSFCASCSSDTPSCSSSSNSQPPFKVSSFCPPRPQQPIGLACTQSQFLLSKRPKSWGLTQSSAKDMTITDFKDDEESPPLMVESEVISRPRRIALFVEPSPFAYVSGYKNRFQNFIRYLREMGDEVMVVTTHEGVPQEFYGAKLIGSRRSFPCPWYQKVPLSLALSPRIIYAVAQFKPDIIHASSPGIMVFGALIIAKLLSVPLVMSYHTHVPVYIPRYTFSWLVKPMWWVIKFLHRAADLTLVPSAALAKELEAARVTAGNKIRLWNKGVDSESFHPKYRSQEMRIRLSNGEPERPLIVHVGRLGVEKSLDLLKSVMDQIPEARIAFIGDGPYREDLEKLFFGMPAVFTGMLGGEELSQAYASGDVFVMPSESETLGLVVLEAMSSGLPVVAARAGGIIDIIPEDQEGKTGYCFSAGDIDDCVSKLKPLLHDAELRETIGKAAREEMEKYDWKAATCKIRNEQYNAAIWFWRKKRVLLLRPFQWLFRRFFQPPAINYR
;
A
#
# COMPACT_ATOMS: atom_id res chain seq x y z
N MET A 1 -37.82 41.81 17.48
CA MET A 1 -38.72 40.95 18.27
C MET A 1 -38.57 39.53 17.76
N SER A 2 -38.10 38.50 18.45
CA SER A 2 -37.47 38.27 19.76
C SER A 2 -36.93 36.84 19.58
N THR A 3 -35.62 36.67 19.43
CA THR A 3 -34.73 35.91 20.34
C THR A 3 -35.31 34.66 21.00
N LEU A 4 -34.62 33.53 20.85
CA LEU A 4 -34.26 32.65 21.97
C LEU A 4 -33.09 31.72 21.59
N SER A 5 -31.96 32.02 22.20
CA SER A 5 -30.68 31.32 22.28
C SER A 5 -30.64 30.41 23.50
N ILE A 6 -30.12 29.18 23.42
CA ILE A 6 -29.54 28.48 24.58
C ILE A 6 -28.36 27.59 24.15
N ASN A 7 -27.21 27.84 24.77
CA ASN A 7 -26.04 26.99 25.01
C ASN A 7 -25.46 27.49 26.37
N PRO A 8 -24.50 26.85 27.06
CA PRO A 8 -24.10 25.44 27.19
C PRO A 8 -23.77 25.06 28.69
N SER A 9 -23.05 23.94 28.89
CA SER A 9 -22.18 23.56 30.02
C SER A 9 -22.74 22.78 31.23
N PHE A 10 -22.09 21.64 31.54
CA PHE A 10 -21.85 21.13 32.90
C PHE A 10 -20.65 20.16 32.92
N SER A 11 -19.57 20.61 33.53
CA SER A 11 -18.55 19.80 34.21
C SER A 11 -18.90 19.73 35.72
N PRO A 12 -18.34 18.79 36.49
CA PRO A 12 -18.30 18.94 37.95
C PRO A 12 -16.86 19.05 38.47
N SER A 13 -16.66 19.95 39.43
CA SER A 13 -15.42 20.21 40.14
C SER A 13 -15.63 20.17 41.66
N PHE A 14 -14.67 19.54 42.35
CA PHE A 14 -14.11 19.83 43.69
C PHE A 14 -14.92 19.69 45.01
N CYS A 15 -14.29 18.98 45.95
CA CYS A 15 -13.91 19.43 47.31
C CYS A 15 -12.60 18.68 47.66
N ALA A 16 -11.41 19.31 47.85
CA ALA A 16 -10.92 20.06 49.02
C ALA A 16 -10.84 19.17 50.29
N SER A 17 -9.75 19.04 51.06
CA SER A 17 -8.70 20.01 51.42
C SER A 17 -7.57 19.39 52.28
N CYS A 18 -6.36 19.98 52.20
CA CYS A 18 -5.32 20.18 53.25
C CYS A 18 -4.57 18.94 53.82
N SER A 19 -3.28 18.96 54.18
CA SER A 19 -2.24 20.00 54.27
C SER A 19 -0.89 19.32 54.58
N SER A 20 0.20 19.99 54.14
CA SER A 20 1.59 20.04 54.66
C SER A 20 2.13 18.95 55.63
N ASP A 21 3.31 18.40 55.32
CA ASP A 21 4.54 18.60 56.11
C ASP A 21 5.71 17.73 55.62
N THR A 22 6.84 18.35 55.35
CA THR A 22 8.18 17.74 55.41
C THR A 22 8.70 17.81 56.85
N PRO A 23 9.49 16.83 57.33
CA PRO A 23 10.91 17.11 57.45
C PRO A 23 11.86 15.92 57.17
N SER A 24 13.13 16.28 57.20
CA SER A 24 14.41 15.63 56.86
C SER A 24 14.94 14.51 57.78
N CYS A 25 16.03 13.88 57.29
CA CYS A 25 17.09 13.09 57.99
C CYS A 25 16.72 11.66 58.40
N SER A 26 17.59 10.63 58.38
CA SER A 26 18.99 10.42 58.02
C SER A 26 19.31 8.92 58.27
N SER A 27 20.33 8.36 57.58
CA SER A 27 21.15 7.16 57.94
C SER A 27 20.42 5.80 58.08
N SER A 28 20.94 4.62 57.71
CA SER A 28 22.31 4.12 57.51
C SER A 28 22.29 2.68 56.96
N SER A 29 23.38 2.31 56.24
CA SER A 29 24.09 1.00 56.20
C SER A 29 23.29 -0.26 55.83
N ASN A 30 23.60 -1.00 54.76
CA ASN A 30 24.74 -1.91 54.56
C ASN A 30 24.45 -2.58 53.18
N SER A 31 25.33 -3.12 52.34
CA SER A 31 26.73 -3.53 52.39
C SER A 31 27.10 -3.97 50.96
N GLN A 32 28.27 -3.55 50.46
CA GLN A 32 29.00 -4.13 49.31
C GLN A 32 29.51 -5.57 49.64
N PRO A 33 30.13 -6.39 48.73
CA PRO A 33 31.09 -6.01 47.67
C PRO A 33 31.10 -6.97 46.41
N PRO A 34 32.19 -7.11 45.60
CA PRO A 34 32.31 -6.48 44.26
C PRO A 34 32.84 -7.43 43.14
N PHE A 35 33.42 -6.86 42.07
CA PHE A 35 34.18 -7.45 40.93
C PHE A 35 33.35 -7.89 39.70
N LYS A 36 33.75 -7.68 38.43
CA LYS A 36 35.10 -7.64 37.83
C LYS A 36 35.02 -6.95 36.45
N VAL A 37 36.00 -6.09 36.15
CA VAL A 37 36.30 -5.58 34.81
C VAL A 37 37.15 -6.63 34.08
N SER A 38 36.82 -6.95 32.84
CA SER A 38 37.75 -7.62 31.92
C SER A 38 37.62 -7.06 30.51
N SER A 39 38.71 -6.40 30.11
CA SER A 39 39.13 -6.06 28.76
C SER A 39 39.16 -7.27 27.82
N PHE A 40 38.63 -7.14 26.61
CA PHE A 40 39.03 -7.98 25.48
C PHE A 40 39.15 -7.14 24.19
N CYS A 41 40.33 -7.22 23.59
CA CYS A 41 40.70 -6.66 22.30
C CYS A 41 40.00 -7.39 21.12
N PRO A 42 39.89 -6.74 19.95
CA PRO A 42 39.17 -7.26 18.80
C PRO A 42 40.04 -8.18 17.92
N PRO A 43 39.46 -9.15 17.17
CA PRO A 43 40.18 -9.82 16.10
C PRO A 43 40.18 -8.99 14.80
N ARG A 44 41.35 -8.95 14.18
CA ARG A 44 41.68 -8.33 12.88
C ARG A 44 41.00 -9.04 11.68
N PRO A 45 40.91 -8.37 10.51
CA PRO A 45 40.13 -8.80 9.36
C PRO A 45 40.85 -9.88 8.52
N GLN A 46 40.08 -10.83 7.98
CA GLN A 46 40.55 -11.75 6.95
C GLN A 46 40.39 -11.12 5.56
N GLN A 47 41.48 -11.06 4.80
CA GLN A 47 41.51 -10.69 3.40
C GLN A 47 40.91 -11.81 2.51
N PRO A 48 40.35 -11.46 1.33
CA PRO A 48 39.74 -12.42 0.42
C PRO A 48 40.78 -13.17 -0.41
N ILE A 49 40.60 -14.49 -0.52
CA ILE A 49 41.32 -15.36 -1.45
C ILE A 49 40.76 -15.11 -2.86
N GLY A 50 41.62 -14.64 -3.75
CA GLY A 50 41.33 -14.52 -5.18
C GLY A 50 41.36 -15.88 -5.87
N LEU A 51 40.32 -16.15 -6.67
CA LEU A 51 40.32 -17.20 -7.68
C LEU A 51 40.01 -16.54 -9.03
N ALA A 52 41.09 -16.31 -9.78
CA ALA A 52 41.04 -16.09 -11.21
C ALA A 52 40.72 -17.43 -11.90
N CYS A 53 39.73 -17.45 -12.79
CA CYS A 53 39.62 -18.50 -13.80
C CYS A 53 38.94 -17.95 -15.06
N THR A 54 39.81 -17.55 -15.99
CA THR A 54 39.76 -17.69 -17.45
C THR A 54 38.43 -17.55 -18.21
N GLN A 55 38.44 -16.49 -19.02
CA GLN A 55 37.68 -16.31 -20.26
C GLN A 55 37.65 -17.59 -21.11
N SER A 56 36.45 -17.94 -21.60
CA SER A 56 36.31 -18.66 -22.86
C SER A 56 35.37 -17.86 -23.77
N GLN A 57 35.97 -17.39 -24.87
CA GLN A 57 35.29 -16.76 -25.98
C GLN A 57 34.54 -17.85 -26.75
N PHE A 58 33.26 -17.63 -27.04
CA PHE A 58 32.60 -18.27 -28.18
C PHE A 58 32.03 -17.17 -29.08
N LEU A 59 32.76 -16.95 -30.17
CA LEU A 59 32.35 -16.24 -31.37
C LEU A 59 31.21 -17.00 -32.05
N LEU A 60 30.11 -16.34 -32.38
CA LEU A 60 29.30 -16.70 -33.53
C LEU A 60 28.67 -15.45 -34.18
N SER A 61 29.13 -15.28 -35.42
CA SER A 61 28.83 -14.38 -36.52
C SER A 61 27.51 -13.58 -36.59
N LYS A 62 27.72 -12.33 -37.02
CA LYS A 62 26.81 -11.34 -37.61
C LYS A 62 25.85 -11.89 -38.68
N ARG A 63 24.65 -11.33 -38.74
CA ARG A 63 24.06 -10.72 -39.96
C ARG A 63 23.14 -9.54 -39.59
N PRO A 64 23.21 -8.39 -40.27
CA PRO A 64 22.37 -7.23 -40.00
C PRO A 64 21.11 -7.24 -40.90
N LYS A 65 19.99 -6.75 -40.39
CA LYS A 65 18.91 -6.18 -41.20
C LYS A 65 18.58 -4.80 -40.65
N SER A 66 19.00 -3.80 -41.42
CA SER A 66 18.48 -2.44 -41.39
C SER A 66 16.96 -2.44 -41.40
N TRP A 67 16.32 -1.50 -40.71
CA TRP A 67 15.07 -0.82 -41.14
C TRP A 67 14.97 0.54 -40.45
N GLY A 68 14.34 1.46 -41.16
CA GLY A 68 14.58 2.90 -41.08
C GLY A 68 13.89 3.58 -39.91
N LEU A 69 14.46 4.74 -39.56
CA LEU A 69 13.86 5.78 -38.73
C LEU A 69 12.58 6.30 -39.38
N THR A 70 11.48 6.24 -38.64
CA THR A 70 10.39 7.21 -38.72
C THR A 70 9.95 7.55 -37.31
N GLN A 71 10.18 8.80 -36.92
CA GLN A 71 9.67 9.43 -35.70
C GLN A 71 8.14 9.37 -35.68
N SER A 72 7.58 8.91 -34.57
CA SER A 72 6.17 9.11 -34.23
C SER A 72 6.06 9.31 -32.71
N SER A 73 5.37 10.38 -32.35
CA SER A 73 5.16 10.94 -31.01
C SER A 73 4.65 9.90 -29.98
N ALA A 74 5.29 9.84 -28.82
CA ALA A 74 4.91 9.00 -27.70
C ALA A 74 3.83 9.67 -26.85
N LYS A 75 2.60 9.15 -26.94
CA LYS A 75 1.55 9.26 -25.92
C LYS A 75 0.96 7.85 -25.73
N ASP A 76 0.66 7.52 -24.48
CA ASP A 76 0.07 6.27 -23.99
C ASP A 76 0.99 5.05 -23.88
N MET A 77 1.72 4.97 -22.76
CA MET A 77 2.32 3.71 -22.29
C MET A 77 1.23 2.78 -21.75
N THR A 78 0.56 2.06 -22.65
CA THR A 78 -0.17 0.84 -22.31
C THR A 78 0.77 -0.36 -22.47
N ILE A 79 0.71 -1.31 -21.54
CA ILE A 79 1.41 -2.60 -21.67
C ILE A 79 0.75 -3.35 -22.83
N THR A 80 1.31 -3.22 -24.03
CA THR A 80 1.02 -4.09 -25.18
C THR A 80 2.32 -4.66 -25.69
N ASP A 81 2.89 -5.57 -24.91
CA ASP A 81 3.78 -6.62 -25.43
C ASP A 81 3.29 -7.96 -24.85
N PHE A 82 2.12 -8.39 -25.34
CA PHE A 82 1.59 -9.72 -25.07
C PHE A 82 2.21 -10.72 -26.07
N LYS A 83 2.72 -11.84 -25.55
CA LYS A 83 2.88 -13.06 -26.37
C LYS A 83 1.47 -13.61 -26.66
N ASP A 84 1.16 -13.75 -27.95
CA ASP A 84 -0.15 -13.96 -28.59
C ASP A 84 -0.93 -15.27 -28.30
N ASP A 85 -0.81 -15.91 -27.13
CA ASP A 85 -1.50 -17.20 -26.89
C ASP A 85 -2.61 -17.19 -25.82
N GLU A 86 -2.90 -16.07 -25.14
CA GLU A 86 -3.96 -16.01 -24.10
C GLU A 86 -5.08 -14.99 -24.38
N GLU A 87 -6.24 -15.50 -24.83
CA GLU A 87 -7.46 -14.75 -25.13
C GLU A 87 -7.93 -13.86 -23.95
N SER A 88 -8.01 -12.54 -24.18
CA SER A 88 -8.47 -11.52 -23.21
C SER A 88 -9.98 -11.23 -23.35
N PRO A 89 -10.67 -10.76 -22.29
CA PRO A 89 -12.07 -10.36 -22.39
C PRO A 89 -12.25 -9.22 -23.40
N PRO A 90 -13.37 -9.15 -24.15
CA PRO A 90 -13.63 -8.05 -25.08
C PRO A 90 -13.72 -6.71 -24.36
N LEU A 91 -13.17 -5.66 -24.95
CA LEU A 91 -13.37 -4.27 -24.51
C LEU A 91 -14.85 -3.91 -24.69
N MET A 92 -15.51 -3.48 -23.60
CA MET A 92 -16.93 -3.12 -23.66
C MET A 92 -17.13 -1.68 -24.14
N VAL A 93 -18.21 -1.47 -24.89
CA VAL A 93 -18.61 -0.16 -25.46
C VAL A 93 -19.07 0.76 -24.32
N GLU A 94 -18.80 2.07 -24.40
CA GLU A 94 -19.13 3.08 -23.38
C GLU A 94 -20.59 3.04 -22.89
N SER A 95 -21.54 2.63 -23.73
CA SER A 95 -22.95 2.47 -23.38
C SER A 95 -23.24 1.33 -22.38
N GLU A 96 -22.34 0.35 -22.23
CA GLU A 96 -22.42 -0.73 -21.23
C GLU A 96 -21.69 -0.41 -19.91
N VAL A 97 -20.97 0.73 -19.85
CA VAL A 97 -20.18 1.17 -18.69
C VAL A 97 -21.07 1.64 -17.53
N ILE A 98 -22.35 1.93 -17.78
CA ILE A 98 -23.36 2.09 -16.73
C ILE A 98 -23.73 0.69 -16.21
N SER A 99 -22.79 0.07 -15.48
CA SER A 99 -23.03 -1.18 -14.80
C SER A 99 -24.23 -0.99 -13.87
N ARG A 100 -25.25 -1.84 -14.03
CA ARG A 100 -26.31 -2.03 -13.04
C ARG A 100 -25.71 -2.14 -11.63
N PRO A 101 -26.40 -1.63 -10.59
CA PRO A 101 -26.02 -1.86 -9.20
C PRO A 101 -25.69 -3.34 -8.95
N ARG A 102 -24.57 -3.59 -8.27
CA ARG A 102 -24.13 -4.94 -7.91
C ARG A 102 -24.20 -5.15 -6.41
N ARG A 103 -24.36 -6.41 -6.01
CA ARG A 103 -24.13 -6.86 -4.63
C ARG A 103 -22.70 -7.36 -4.49
N ILE A 104 -21.88 -6.61 -3.77
CA ILE A 104 -20.44 -6.84 -3.63
C ILE A 104 -20.15 -7.25 -2.19
N ALA A 105 -19.61 -8.45 -2.01
CA ALA A 105 -19.12 -8.91 -0.71
C ALA A 105 -17.59 -8.76 -0.63
N LEU A 106 -17.13 -7.85 0.23
CA LEU A 106 -15.71 -7.60 0.49
C LEU A 106 -15.23 -8.41 1.70
N PHE A 107 -14.12 -9.12 1.56
CA PHE A 107 -13.43 -9.81 2.66
C PHE A 107 -12.09 -9.12 2.86
N VAL A 108 -11.98 -8.34 3.92
CA VAL A 108 -10.85 -7.42 4.12
C VAL A 108 -10.12 -7.78 5.41
N GLU A 109 -8.85 -8.13 5.29
CA GLU A 109 -7.94 -8.44 6.38
C GLU A 109 -6.55 -7.83 6.09
N PRO A 110 -5.95 -7.06 7.01
CA PRO A 110 -6.47 -6.64 8.32
C PRO A 110 -7.64 -5.65 8.19
N SER A 111 -8.38 -5.42 9.29
CA SER A 111 -9.54 -4.53 9.24
C SER A 111 -9.19 -3.09 8.85
N PRO A 112 -9.87 -2.50 7.84
CA PRO A 112 -9.63 -1.13 7.43
C PRO A 112 -10.16 -0.10 8.45
N PHE A 113 -10.74 -0.55 9.56
CA PHE A 113 -11.27 0.29 10.63
C PHE A 113 -10.41 0.28 11.90
N ALA A 114 -9.37 -0.55 11.96
CA ALA A 114 -8.59 -0.76 13.18
C ALA A 114 -7.27 0.03 13.23
N TYR A 115 -6.64 0.33 12.08
CA TYR A 115 -5.31 0.96 12.04
C TYR A 115 -5.21 2.06 10.99
N VAL A 116 -4.35 3.06 11.25
CA VAL A 116 -3.99 4.09 10.26
C VAL A 116 -3.00 3.49 9.27
N SER A 117 -3.38 3.46 7.98
CA SER A 117 -2.51 2.98 6.90
C SER A 117 -3.09 3.39 5.54
N GLY A 118 -2.24 3.40 4.51
CA GLY A 118 -2.72 3.55 3.13
C GLY A 118 -3.68 2.43 2.70
N TYR A 119 -3.55 1.23 3.27
CA TYR A 119 -4.49 0.13 3.07
C TYR A 119 -5.90 0.49 3.56
N LYS A 120 -6.01 1.04 4.79
CA LYS A 120 -7.28 1.56 5.32
C LYS A 120 -7.89 2.59 4.37
N ASN A 121 -7.12 3.61 3.97
CA ASN A 121 -7.62 4.71 3.15
C ASN A 121 -8.15 4.20 1.81
N ARG A 122 -7.43 3.26 1.18
CA ARG A 122 -7.86 2.63 -0.07
C ARG A 122 -9.19 1.91 0.07
N PHE A 123 -9.36 1.04 1.07
CA PHE A 123 -10.60 0.27 1.23
C PHE A 123 -11.77 1.15 1.69
N GLN A 124 -11.55 2.13 2.55
CA GLN A 124 -12.61 3.05 2.98
C GLN A 124 -13.13 3.89 1.80
N ASN A 125 -12.23 4.48 1.00
CA ASN A 125 -12.63 5.19 -0.21
C ASN A 125 -13.30 4.27 -1.24
N PHE A 126 -12.78 3.06 -1.41
CA PHE A 126 -13.39 2.06 -2.30
C PHE A 126 -14.83 1.73 -1.89
N ILE A 127 -15.08 1.48 -0.60
CA ILE A 127 -16.44 1.22 -0.09
C ILE A 127 -17.34 2.44 -0.30
N ARG A 128 -16.86 3.65 0.05
CA ARG A 128 -17.60 4.89 -0.12
C ARG A 128 -18.06 5.08 -1.57
N TYR A 129 -17.14 4.99 -2.54
CA TYR A 129 -17.47 5.25 -3.94
C TYR A 129 -18.30 4.14 -4.59
N LEU A 130 -18.15 2.87 -4.19
CA LEU A 130 -19.10 1.81 -4.61
C LEU A 130 -20.53 2.13 -4.16
N ARG A 131 -20.69 2.59 -2.92
CA ARG A 131 -22.00 2.97 -2.36
C ARG A 131 -22.57 4.22 -3.03
N GLU A 132 -21.75 5.24 -3.28
CA GLU A 132 -22.16 6.45 -4.03
C GLU A 132 -22.60 6.11 -5.47
N MET A 133 -22.00 5.09 -6.09
CA MET A 133 -22.40 4.58 -7.42
C MET A 133 -23.62 3.64 -7.38
N GLY A 134 -24.24 3.46 -6.21
CA GLY A 134 -25.48 2.70 -6.03
C GLY A 134 -25.31 1.21 -5.79
N ASP A 135 -24.08 0.68 -5.69
CA ASP A 135 -23.87 -0.74 -5.41
C ASP A 135 -24.23 -1.09 -3.96
N GLU A 136 -24.75 -2.29 -3.73
CA GLU A 136 -24.91 -2.87 -2.41
C GLU A 136 -23.60 -3.48 -1.95
N VAL A 137 -23.09 -3.06 -0.79
CA VAL A 137 -21.79 -3.52 -0.28
C VAL A 137 -21.96 -4.15 1.10
N MET A 138 -21.37 -5.33 1.26
CA MET A 138 -21.19 -5.98 2.55
C MET A 138 -19.70 -6.21 2.80
N VAL A 139 -19.21 -5.87 3.99
CA VAL A 139 -17.80 -6.01 4.37
C VAL A 139 -17.68 -7.02 5.51
N VAL A 140 -16.87 -8.05 5.30
CA VAL A 140 -16.47 -9.04 6.29
C VAL A 140 -15.03 -8.77 6.69
N THR A 141 -14.74 -8.66 7.99
CA THR A 141 -13.41 -8.20 8.47
C THR A 141 -13.04 -8.72 9.86
N THR A 142 -11.76 -8.63 10.24
CA THR A 142 -11.21 -9.04 11.55
C THR A 142 -11.22 -7.90 12.56
N HIS A 143 -12.27 -7.78 13.38
CA HIS A 143 -12.25 -7.01 14.64
C HIS A 143 -13.59 -7.19 15.37
N GLU A 144 -13.58 -7.33 16.70
CA GLU A 144 -14.79 -7.12 17.51
C GLU A 144 -14.94 -5.61 17.80
N GLY A 145 -16.00 -4.98 17.31
CA GLY A 145 -16.20 -3.53 17.44
C GLY A 145 -16.07 -2.71 16.14
N VAL A 146 -16.08 -3.37 14.97
CA VAL A 146 -16.33 -2.65 13.72
C VAL A 146 -17.70 -1.95 13.76
N PRO A 147 -17.84 -0.74 13.16
CA PRO A 147 -19.14 -0.09 13.08
C PRO A 147 -20.13 -1.00 12.36
N GLN A 148 -21.43 -0.92 12.69
CA GLN A 148 -22.43 -1.77 12.03
C GLN A 148 -22.60 -1.43 10.54
N GLU A 149 -22.39 -0.15 10.22
CA GLU A 149 -22.55 0.41 8.88
C GLU A 149 -21.47 1.44 8.57
N PHE A 150 -21.08 1.54 7.30
CA PHE A 150 -20.17 2.56 6.79
C PHE A 150 -20.65 3.00 5.41
N TYR A 151 -21.12 4.24 5.27
CA TYR A 151 -21.71 4.76 4.02
C TYR A 151 -22.82 3.86 3.41
N GLY A 152 -23.67 3.25 4.24
CA GLY A 152 -24.68 2.29 3.74
C GLY A 152 -24.16 0.87 3.52
N ALA A 153 -22.86 0.61 3.64
CA ALA A 153 -22.31 -0.74 3.55
C ALA A 153 -22.49 -1.45 4.90
N LYS A 154 -22.96 -2.70 4.88
CA LYS A 154 -23.14 -3.51 6.09
C LYS A 154 -21.82 -4.17 6.49
N LEU A 155 -21.42 -4.07 7.76
CA LEU A 155 -20.17 -4.66 8.24
C LEU A 155 -20.43 -5.85 9.15
N ILE A 156 -19.58 -6.87 9.02
CA ILE A 156 -19.61 -8.09 9.83
C ILE A 156 -18.20 -8.38 10.32
N GLY A 157 -17.97 -8.12 11.61
CA GLY A 157 -16.75 -8.52 12.30
C GLY A 157 -16.74 -10.03 12.61
N SER A 158 -15.60 -10.68 12.42
CA SER A 158 -15.41 -12.06 12.85
C SER A 158 -15.08 -12.14 14.35
N ARG A 159 -15.98 -12.76 15.12
CA ARG A 159 -15.83 -12.98 16.58
C ARG A 159 -14.79 -14.04 16.93
N ARG A 160 -14.50 -14.97 16.00
CA ARG A 160 -13.45 -15.99 16.17
C ARG A 160 -12.18 -15.52 15.48
N SER A 161 -11.49 -14.60 16.13
CA SER A 161 -10.17 -14.16 15.72
C SER A 161 -9.12 -14.79 16.64
N PHE A 162 -7.99 -15.22 16.09
CA PHE A 162 -6.85 -15.67 16.87
C PHE A 162 -5.67 -14.72 16.62
N PRO A 163 -4.84 -14.44 17.64
CA PRO A 163 -3.68 -13.57 17.45
C PRO A 163 -2.70 -14.22 16.47
N CYS A 164 -2.12 -13.42 15.57
CA CYS A 164 -0.98 -13.89 14.77
C CYS A 164 0.17 -14.30 15.72
N PRO A 165 0.74 -15.51 15.60
CA PRO A 165 1.77 -16.01 16.53
C PRO A 165 2.98 -15.08 16.70
N TRP A 166 3.30 -14.29 15.68
CA TRP A 166 4.48 -13.41 15.65
C TRP A 166 4.13 -11.91 15.65
N TYR A 167 2.83 -11.58 15.62
CA TYR A 167 2.35 -10.20 15.64
C TYR A 167 1.01 -10.13 16.37
N GLN A 168 1.05 -10.17 17.70
CA GLN A 168 -0.15 -10.25 18.56
C GLN A 168 -1.18 -9.14 18.30
N LYS A 169 -0.75 -8.01 17.73
CA LYS A 169 -1.60 -6.88 17.38
C LYS A 169 -2.45 -7.09 16.12
N VAL A 170 -2.24 -8.13 15.31
CA VAL A 170 -3.05 -8.40 14.10
C VAL A 170 -3.94 -9.62 14.34
N PRO A 171 -5.26 -9.43 14.51
CA PRO A 171 -6.20 -10.54 14.63
C PRO A 171 -6.38 -11.22 13.26
N LEU A 172 -6.21 -12.53 13.22
CA LEU A 172 -6.43 -13.35 12.03
C LEU A 172 -7.74 -14.11 12.15
N SER A 173 -8.49 -14.21 11.06
CA SER A 173 -9.70 -15.00 11.03
C SER A 173 -9.99 -15.62 9.67
N LEU A 174 -10.38 -16.89 9.67
CA LEU A 174 -10.90 -17.55 8.48
C LEU A 174 -12.28 -17.03 8.05
N ALA A 175 -12.99 -16.29 8.90
CA ALA A 175 -14.36 -15.82 8.62
C ALA A 175 -15.38 -16.93 8.23
N LEU A 176 -15.09 -18.20 8.55
CA LEU A 176 -15.92 -19.37 8.22
C LEU A 176 -17.03 -19.68 9.27
N SER A 177 -17.45 -18.68 10.06
CA SER A 177 -18.52 -18.92 11.02
C SER A 177 -19.86 -19.15 10.29
N PRO A 178 -20.76 -20.03 10.79
CA PRO A 178 -22.08 -20.23 10.20
C PRO A 178 -22.86 -18.92 10.02
N ARG A 179 -22.69 -17.96 10.95
CA ARG A 179 -23.25 -16.61 10.86
C ARG A 179 -22.78 -15.87 9.61
N ILE A 180 -21.48 -15.90 9.31
CA ILE A 180 -20.92 -15.20 8.15
C ILE A 180 -21.37 -15.89 6.87
N ILE A 181 -21.26 -17.23 6.80
CA ILE A 181 -21.68 -18.00 5.62
C ILE A 181 -23.17 -17.74 5.33
N TYR A 182 -24.04 -17.80 6.35
CA TYR A 182 -25.46 -17.51 6.21
C TYR A 182 -25.72 -16.07 5.78
N ALA A 183 -25.05 -15.08 6.39
CA ALA A 183 -25.22 -13.68 6.03
C ALA A 183 -24.80 -13.41 4.58
N VAL A 184 -23.68 -14.00 4.12
CA VAL A 184 -23.22 -13.87 2.73
C VAL A 184 -24.16 -14.58 1.77
N ALA A 185 -24.67 -15.76 2.12
CA ALA A 185 -25.64 -16.48 1.31
C ALA A 185 -26.96 -15.70 1.17
N GLN A 186 -27.46 -15.08 2.24
CA GLN A 186 -28.66 -14.24 2.23
C GLN A 186 -28.44 -12.95 1.42
N PHE A 187 -27.25 -12.37 1.49
CA PHE A 187 -26.87 -11.20 0.69
C PHE A 187 -26.83 -11.49 -0.82
N LYS A 188 -26.63 -12.75 -1.23
CA LYS A 188 -26.59 -13.19 -2.64
C LYS A 188 -25.63 -12.34 -3.50
N PRO A 189 -24.33 -12.26 -3.13
CA PRO A 189 -23.38 -11.41 -3.84
C PRO A 189 -23.26 -11.81 -5.31
N ASP A 190 -23.17 -10.80 -6.19
CA ASP A 190 -22.82 -11.00 -7.59
C ASP A 190 -21.32 -11.22 -7.76
N ILE A 191 -20.52 -10.72 -6.81
CA ILE A 191 -19.06 -10.88 -6.77
C ILE A 191 -18.54 -10.86 -5.33
N ILE A 192 -17.51 -11.67 -5.08
CA ILE A 192 -16.73 -11.64 -3.85
C ILE A 192 -15.34 -11.08 -4.15
N HIS A 193 -14.89 -10.12 -3.37
CA HIS A 193 -13.56 -9.52 -3.49
C HIS A 193 -12.83 -9.66 -2.15
N ALA A 194 -11.72 -10.40 -2.14
CA ALA A 194 -10.89 -10.61 -0.96
C ALA A 194 -9.54 -9.88 -1.05
N SER A 195 -9.08 -9.32 0.06
CA SER A 195 -7.74 -8.73 0.17
C SER A 195 -6.70 -9.79 0.56
N SER A 196 -5.62 -9.86 -0.20
CA SER A 196 -4.47 -10.75 -0.04
C SER A 196 -3.21 -9.93 0.28
N PRO A 197 -2.24 -10.50 1.03
CA PRO A 197 -2.25 -11.78 1.73
C PRO A 197 -2.97 -11.70 3.08
N GLY A 198 -3.89 -12.64 3.32
CA GLY A 198 -4.61 -12.80 4.58
C GLY A 198 -5.14 -14.22 4.73
N ILE A 199 -5.34 -14.68 5.96
CA ILE A 199 -6.00 -15.95 6.27
C ILE A 199 -7.47 -15.91 5.86
N MET A 200 -8.12 -14.74 5.92
CA MET A 200 -9.52 -14.59 5.51
C MET A 200 -9.76 -14.95 4.03
N VAL A 201 -8.72 -14.86 3.19
CA VAL A 201 -8.80 -15.22 1.76
C VAL A 201 -9.19 -16.68 1.55
N PHE A 202 -8.78 -17.59 2.45
CA PHE A 202 -9.20 -19.00 2.38
C PHE A 202 -10.71 -19.14 2.61
N GLY A 203 -11.26 -18.41 3.58
CA GLY A 203 -12.69 -18.39 3.84
C GLY A 203 -13.50 -17.81 2.69
N ALA A 204 -13.04 -16.68 2.15
CA ALA A 204 -13.64 -16.06 0.98
C ALA A 204 -13.64 -17.01 -0.23
N LEU A 205 -12.54 -17.74 -0.45
CA LEU A 205 -12.44 -18.76 -1.50
C LEU A 205 -13.47 -19.88 -1.31
N ILE A 206 -13.56 -20.45 -0.12
CA ILE A 206 -14.52 -21.53 0.18
C ILE A 206 -15.95 -21.04 -0.05
N ILE A 207 -16.32 -19.87 0.50
CA ILE A 207 -17.66 -19.29 0.35
C ILE A 207 -17.98 -18.99 -1.12
N ALA A 208 -17.03 -18.45 -1.88
CA ALA A 208 -17.22 -18.19 -3.31
C ALA A 208 -17.48 -19.46 -4.12
N LYS A 209 -16.80 -20.57 -3.79
CA LYS A 209 -17.06 -21.87 -4.44
C LYS A 209 -18.40 -22.47 -4.00
N LEU A 210 -18.74 -22.41 -2.72
CA LEU A 210 -20.03 -22.90 -2.20
C LEU A 210 -21.23 -22.16 -2.83
N LEU A 211 -21.13 -20.84 -2.98
CA LEU A 211 -22.19 -20.01 -3.54
C LEU A 211 -22.14 -19.94 -5.07
N SER A 212 -21.11 -20.50 -5.72
CA SER A 212 -20.86 -20.36 -7.15
C SER A 212 -20.86 -18.90 -7.61
N VAL A 213 -20.02 -18.07 -6.97
CA VAL A 213 -19.87 -16.63 -7.24
C VAL A 213 -18.43 -16.35 -7.70
N PRO A 214 -18.21 -15.41 -8.65
CA PRO A 214 -16.86 -15.01 -9.07
C PRO A 214 -16.05 -14.41 -7.92
N LEU A 215 -14.75 -14.73 -7.91
CA LEU A 215 -13.81 -14.31 -6.88
C LEU A 215 -12.68 -13.44 -7.45
N VAL A 216 -12.56 -12.23 -6.90
CA VAL A 216 -11.45 -11.30 -7.15
C VAL A 216 -10.55 -11.27 -5.93
N MET A 217 -9.24 -11.31 -6.13
CA MET A 217 -8.26 -11.13 -5.06
C MET A 217 -7.40 -9.90 -5.33
N SER A 218 -7.28 -9.00 -4.36
CA SER A 218 -6.39 -7.84 -4.45
C SER A 218 -5.15 -8.02 -3.58
N TYR A 219 -3.97 -7.87 -4.17
CA TYR A 219 -2.70 -8.11 -3.50
C TYR A 219 -2.07 -6.79 -3.04
N HIS A 220 -2.13 -6.48 -1.75
CA HIS A 220 -1.74 -5.17 -1.22
C HIS A 220 -0.48 -5.15 -0.35
N THR A 221 -0.08 -6.30 0.20
CA THR A 221 1.08 -6.41 1.09
C THR A 221 2.06 -7.43 0.53
N HIS A 222 3.26 -6.99 0.14
CA HIS A 222 4.26 -7.88 -0.44
C HIS A 222 5.12 -8.57 0.64
N VAL A 223 4.47 -9.44 1.42
CA VAL A 223 5.08 -10.12 2.56
C VAL A 223 6.39 -10.87 2.26
N PRO A 224 6.57 -11.52 1.09
CA PRO A 224 7.84 -12.15 0.74
C PRO A 224 9.07 -11.24 0.79
N VAL A 225 8.92 -9.92 0.57
CA VAL A 225 10.03 -8.96 0.64
C VAL A 225 10.34 -8.51 2.06
N TYR A 226 9.33 -8.42 2.95
CA TYR A 226 9.55 -8.00 4.33
C TYR A 226 10.17 -9.10 5.20
N ILE A 227 9.75 -10.36 5.02
CA ILE A 227 10.08 -11.47 5.92
C ILE A 227 11.59 -11.71 6.13
N PRO A 228 12.45 -11.68 5.08
CA PRO A 228 13.88 -11.85 5.27
C PRO A 228 14.50 -10.82 6.22
N ARG A 229 13.95 -9.60 6.28
CA ARG A 229 14.42 -8.53 7.17
C ARG A 229 14.07 -8.78 8.64
N TYR A 230 13.10 -9.67 8.91
CA TYR A 230 12.63 -10.02 10.26
C TYR A 230 13.05 -11.44 10.70
N THR A 231 14.06 -12.05 10.08
CA THR A 231 14.72 -13.35 10.42
C THR A 231 14.12 -14.66 9.87
N PHE A 232 12.94 -14.67 9.23
CA PHE A 232 12.28 -15.92 8.79
C PHE A 232 12.44 -16.25 7.29
N SER A 233 13.64 -16.11 6.74
CA SER A 233 13.91 -16.30 5.30
C SER A 233 13.47 -17.67 4.73
N TRP A 234 13.43 -18.72 5.56
CA TRP A 234 12.96 -20.05 5.16
C TRP A 234 11.46 -20.11 4.82
N LEU A 235 10.65 -19.19 5.36
CA LEU A 235 9.19 -19.16 5.17
C LEU A 235 8.77 -18.57 3.82
N VAL A 236 9.67 -17.87 3.13
CA VAL A 236 9.40 -17.21 1.84
C VAL A 236 8.89 -18.21 0.78
N LYS A 237 9.53 -19.39 0.67
CA LYS A 237 9.15 -20.42 -0.32
C LYS A 237 7.73 -20.98 -0.08
N PRO A 238 7.38 -21.47 1.14
CA PRO A 238 6.00 -21.86 1.45
C PRO A 238 4.96 -20.78 1.18
N MET A 239 5.28 -19.52 1.47
CA MET A 239 4.34 -18.42 1.21
C MET A 239 4.05 -18.22 -0.26
N TRP A 240 5.06 -18.30 -1.12
CA TRP A 240 4.84 -18.27 -2.56
C TRP A 240 3.94 -19.42 -3.04
N TRP A 241 4.02 -20.62 -2.44
CA TRP A 241 3.11 -21.71 -2.76
C TRP A 241 1.66 -21.39 -2.37
N VAL A 242 1.45 -20.81 -1.19
CA VAL A 242 0.12 -20.36 -0.74
C VAL A 242 -0.44 -19.27 -1.66
N ILE A 243 0.37 -18.26 -1.98
CA ILE A 243 -0.01 -17.17 -2.90
C ILE A 243 -0.39 -17.74 -4.26
N LYS A 244 0.42 -18.63 -4.83
CA LYS A 244 0.14 -19.33 -6.10
C LYS A 244 -1.18 -20.10 -6.03
N PHE A 245 -1.40 -20.88 -4.98
CA PHE A 245 -2.62 -21.65 -4.81
C PHE A 245 -3.87 -20.76 -4.79
N LEU A 246 -3.86 -19.72 -3.95
CA LEU A 246 -5.00 -18.81 -3.78
C LEU A 246 -5.30 -18.02 -5.07
N HIS A 247 -4.29 -17.39 -5.66
CA HIS A 247 -4.48 -16.54 -6.84
C HIS A 247 -4.76 -17.32 -8.13
N ARG A 248 -4.39 -18.61 -8.22
CA ARG A 248 -4.86 -19.50 -9.30
C ARG A 248 -6.32 -19.92 -9.16
N ALA A 249 -6.81 -19.99 -7.92
CA ALA A 249 -8.18 -20.34 -7.61
C ALA A 249 -9.17 -19.16 -7.82
N ALA A 250 -8.65 -17.93 -7.76
CA ALA A 250 -9.35 -16.69 -8.11
C ALA A 250 -9.60 -16.56 -9.62
N ASP A 251 -10.63 -15.79 -9.97
CA ASP A 251 -10.99 -15.50 -11.35
C ASP A 251 -10.23 -14.28 -11.88
N LEU A 252 -9.85 -13.34 -11.00
CA LEU A 252 -9.00 -12.18 -11.31
C LEU A 252 -8.11 -11.80 -10.12
N THR A 253 -6.89 -11.34 -10.39
CA THR A 253 -5.96 -10.77 -9.42
C THR A 253 -5.73 -9.29 -9.68
N LEU A 254 -5.99 -8.45 -8.68
CA LEU A 254 -5.70 -7.02 -8.71
C LEU A 254 -4.39 -6.72 -8.00
N VAL A 255 -3.54 -5.89 -8.59
CA VAL A 255 -2.25 -5.45 -8.01
C VAL A 255 -2.14 -3.93 -8.08
N PRO A 256 -1.54 -3.25 -7.11
CA PRO A 256 -1.48 -1.80 -7.07
C PRO A 256 -0.49 -1.17 -8.06
N SER A 257 0.48 -1.93 -8.57
CA SER A 257 1.52 -1.44 -9.48
C SER A 257 1.92 -2.48 -10.54
N ALA A 258 2.38 -2.01 -11.68
CA ALA A 258 2.94 -2.77 -12.79
C ALA A 258 4.26 -3.44 -12.39
N ALA A 259 5.08 -2.81 -11.56
CA ALA A 259 6.24 -3.48 -10.96
C ALA A 259 5.84 -4.78 -10.24
N LEU A 260 4.80 -4.72 -9.41
CA LEU A 260 4.28 -5.90 -8.71
C LEU A 260 3.58 -6.88 -9.66
N ALA A 261 2.92 -6.40 -10.70
CA ALA A 261 2.35 -7.25 -11.75
C ALA A 261 3.44 -8.12 -12.40
N LYS A 262 4.54 -7.50 -12.84
CA LYS A 262 5.70 -8.16 -13.45
C LYS A 262 6.33 -9.18 -12.51
N GLU A 263 6.43 -8.86 -11.21
CA GLU A 263 6.95 -9.80 -10.21
C GLU A 263 6.04 -11.04 -10.05
N LEU A 264 4.72 -10.84 -9.95
CA LEU A 264 3.76 -11.94 -9.84
C LEU A 264 3.73 -12.81 -11.12
N GLU A 265 3.90 -12.21 -12.29
CA GLU A 265 4.04 -12.90 -13.58
C GLU A 265 5.33 -13.72 -13.64
N ALA A 266 6.47 -13.12 -13.29
CA ALA A 266 7.77 -13.80 -13.24
C ALA A 266 7.76 -14.97 -12.25
N ALA A 267 7.10 -14.80 -11.10
CA ALA A 267 6.91 -15.85 -10.11
C ALA A 267 5.89 -16.92 -10.57
N ARG A 268 5.19 -16.73 -11.69
CA ARG A 268 4.13 -17.59 -12.23
C ARG A 268 2.99 -17.82 -11.23
N VAL A 269 2.58 -16.75 -10.56
CA VAL A 269 1.48 -16.80 -9.59
C VAL A 269 0.19 -17.23 -10.27
N THR A 270 -0.23 -16.51 -11.30
CA THR A 270 -1.40 -16.84 -12.12
C THR A 270 -1.12 -16.46 -13.58
N ALA A 271 -2.08 -16.70 -14.48
CA ALA A 271 -1.96 -16.30 -15.87
C ALA A 271 -1.88 -14.77 -15.99
N GLY A 272 -0.99 -14.24 -16.84
CA GLY A 272 -0.77 -12.79 -16.98
C GLY A 272 -2.05 -12.06 -17.38
N ASN A 273 -2.87 -12.68 -18.22
CA ASN A 273 -4.17 -12.14 -18.60
C ASN A 273 -5.20 -12.04 -17.45
N LYS A 274 -4.91 -12.56 -16.25
CA LYS A 274 -5.73 -12.41 -15.03
C LYS A 274 -5.18 -11.39 -14.05
N ILE A 275 -3.98 -10.87 -14.28
CA ILE A 275 -3.38 -9.84 -13.44
C ILE A 275 -3.81 -8.49 -14.01
N ARG A 276 -4.38 -7.64 -13.15
CA ARG A 276 -4.92 -6.34 -13.52
C ARG A 276 -4.52 -5.30 -12.49
N LEU A 277 -4.35 -4.06 -12.96
CA LEU A 277 -3.96 -2.96 -12.07
C LEU A 277 -5.17 -2.45 -11.28
N TRP A 278 -4.97 -2.28 -9.98
CA TRP A 278 -5.79 -1.42 -9.15
C TRP A 278 -5.21 -0.01 -9.23
N ASN A 279 -5.85 0.83 -10.04
CA ASN A 279 -5.42 2.21 -10.30
C ASN A 279 -5.05 3.01 -9.03
N LYS A 280 -4.15 3.97 -9.23
CA LYS A 280 -3.78 4.99 -8.25
C LYS A 280 -5.01 5.84 -7.90
N GLY A 281 -5.05 6.32 -6.67
CA GLY A 281 -6.03 7.28 -6.21
C GLY A 281 -5.42 8.07 -5.06
N VAL A 282 -5.65 9.37 -5.06
CA VAL A 282 -5.21 10.31 -4.02
C VAL A 282 -6.35 11.31 -3.77
N ASP A 283 -6.41 11.85 -2.57
CA ASP A 283 -7.37 12.90 -2.21
C ASP A 283 -6.70 14.27 -2.39
N SER A 284 -6.73 14.80 -3.61
CA SER A 284 -6.07 16.07 -3.94
C SER A 284 -6.70 17.30 -3.29
N GLU A 285 -7.91 17.16 -2.73
CA GLU A 285 -8.56 18.23 -2.00
C GLU A 285 -7.98 18.40 -0.60
N SER A 286 -7.77 17.27 0.10
CA SER A 286 -7.14 17.24 1.42
C SER A 286 -5.62 17.44 1.32
N PHE A 287 -4.96 16.85 0.32
CA PHE A 287 -3.52 17.00 0.10
C PHE A 287 -3.23 18.10 -0.92
N HIS A 288 -3.17 19.34 -0.41
CA HIS A 288 -3.07 20.54 -1.23
C HIS A 288 -2.11 21.57 -0.62
N PRO A 289 -1.28 22.27 -1.43
CA PRO A 289 -0.44 23.41 -1.05
C PRO A 289 -1.12 24.52 -0.23
N LYS A 290 -2.48 24.59 -0.22
CA LYS A 290 -3.26 25.63 0.46
C LYS A 290 -3.16 25.48 1.99
N TYR A 291 -2.81 24.28 2.45
CA TYR A 291 -2.61 23.97 3.85
C TYR A 291 -1.21 24.36 4.35
N ARG A 292 -0.38 25.05 3.57
CA ARG A 292 0.92 25.52 4.06
C ARG A 292 0.71 26.39 5.31
N SER A 293 1.41 26.05 6.39
CA SER A 293 1.24 26.69 7.70
C SER A 293 2.60 27.08 8.28
N GLN A 294 2.74 28.35 8.68
CA GLN A 294 3.96 28.84 9.31
C GLN A 294 4.19 28.16 10.67
N GLU A 295 3.13 27.89 11.44
CA GLU A 295 3.22 27.20 12.73
C GLU A 295 3.72 25.76 12.54
N MET A 296 3.16 25.05 11.57
CA MET A 296 3.62 23.70 11.24
C MET A 296 5.06 23.72 10.74
N ARG A 297 5.43 24.69 9.89
CA ARG A 297 6.81 24.87 9.43
C ARG A 297 7.79 25.00 10.60
N ILE A 298 7.52 25.91 11.55
CA ILE A 298 8.35 26.13 12.74
C ILE A 298 8.45 24.84 13.58
N ARG A 299 7.34 24.12 13.76
CA ARG A 299 7.30 22.86 14.50
C ARG A 299 8.19 21.79 13.86
N LEU A 300 8.07 21.60 12.55
CA LEU A 300 8.81 20.56 11.81
C LEU A 300 10.31 20.89 11.67
N SER A 301 10.66 22.18 11.63
CA SER A 301 12.06 22.63 11.50
C SER A 301 12.76 22.85 12.84
N ASN A 302 12.16 22.42 13.96
CA ASN A 302 12.69 22.63 15.31
C ASN A 302 13.01 24.11 15.64
N GLY A 303 12.12 25.03 15.23
CA GLY A 303 12.28 26.47 15.48
C GLY A 303 13.06 27.24 14.41
N GLU A 304 13.58 26.57 13.37
CA GLU A 304 14.40 27.20 12.32
C GLU A 304 13.73 27.18 10.94
N PRO A 305 12.64 27.95 10.72
CA PRO A 305 11.80 27.84 9.52
C PRO A 305 12.53 28.16 8.21
N GLU A 306 13.58 28.98 8.26
CA GLU A 306 14.39 29.38 7.09
C GLU A 306 15.34 28.28 6.60
N ARG A 307 15.59 27.24 7.41
CA ARG A 307 16.48 26.13 7.02
C ARG A 307 15.75 25.16 6.08
N PRO A 308 16.46 24.51 5.14
CA PRO A 308 15.86 23.49 4.28
C PRO A 308 15.26 22.35 5.10
N LEU A 309 14.02 21.95 4.80
CA LEU A 309 13.28 20.94 5.55
C LEU A 309 12.95 19.71 4.69
N ILE A 310 13.56 18.59 5.07
CA ILE A 310 13.24 17.26 4.56
C ILE A 310 12.10 16.66 5.39
N VAL A 311 11.09 16.12 4.72
CA VAL A 311 9.91 15.53 5.37
C VAL A 311 9.81 14.05 4.99
N HIS A 312 9.57 13.21 5.99
CA HIS A 312 9.17 11.82 5.80
C HIS A 312 7.83 11.58 6.50
N VAL A 313 6.89 10.96 5.78
CA VAL A 313 5.59 10.56 6.32
C VAL A 313 5.42 9.07 6.15
N GLY A 314 5.07 8.38 7.23
CA GLY A 314 4.75 6.96 7.16
C GLY A 314 4.93 6.24 8.48
N ARG A 315 4.70 4.92 8.42
CA ARG A 315 4.99 4.04 9.55
C ARG A 315 6.50 3.96 9.76
N LEU A 316 6.97 4.18 10.98
CA LEU A 316 8.39 4.07 11.33
C LEU A 316 8.75 2.60 11.57
N GLY A 317 9.09 1.90 10.48
CA GLY A 317 9.45 0.49 10.48
C GLY A 317 10.79 0.23 9.81
N VAL A 318 11.45 -0.86 10.19
CA VAL A 318 12.76 -1.28 9.63
C VAL A 318 12.67 -1.50 8.11
N GLU A 319 11.51 -1.92 7.60
CA GLU A 319 11.27 -2.10 6.17
C GLU A 319 11.33 -0.80 5.35
N LYS A 320 11.26 0.35 6.03
CA LYS A 320 11.31 1.67 5.39
C LYS A 320 12.72 2.19 5.16
N SER A 321 13.76 1.52 5.70
CA SER A 321 15.17 1.91 5.53
C SER A 321 15.45 3.37 5.93
N LEU A 322 14.81 3.85 7.01
CA LEU A 322 14.89 5.25 7.47
C LEU A 322 16.22 5.60 8.13
N ASP A 323 16.96 4.59 8.59
CA ASP A 323 18.32 4.69 9.10
C ASP A 323 19.30 5.24 8.05
N LEU A 324 19.06 4.99 6.76
CA LEU A 324 19.82 5.57 5.65
C LEU A 324 19.84 7.11 5.71
N LEU A 325 18.75 7.71 6.17
CA LEU A 325 18.61 9.17 6.23
C LEU A 325 19.56 9.81 7.24
N LYS A 326 20.12 9.05 8.20
CA LYS A 326 21.18 9.57 9.07
C LYS A 326 22.39 9.97 8.23
N SER A 327 22.87 9.05 7.38
CA SER A 327 24.04 9.26 6.54
C SER A 327 23.81 10.38 5.51
N VAL A 328 22.57 10.53 5.03
CA VAL A 328 22.17 11.67 4.18
C VAL A 328 22.30 12.99 4.94
N MET A 329 21.78 13.05 6.17
CA MET A 329 21.84 14.26 7.00
C MET A 329 23.27 14.62 7.41
N ASP A 330 24.16 13.64 7.60
CA ASP A 330 25.59 13.88 7.85
C ASP A 330 26.27 14.60 6.65
N GLN A 331 25.77 14.39 5.43
CA GLN A 331 26.27 15.07 4.22
C GLN A 331 25.58 16.42 3.91
N ILE A 332 24.51 16.77 4.65
CA ILE A 332 23.70 17.99 4.46
C ILE A 332 23.38 18.60 5.85
N PRO A 333 24.40 19.05 6.61
CA PRO A 333 24.24 19.47 8.01
C PRO A 333 23.36 20.72 8.19
N GLU A 334 23.16 21.50 7.13
CA GLU A 334 22.29 22.67 7.11
C GLU A 334 20.81 22.32 7.13
N ALA A 335 20.43 21.12 6.68
CA ALA A 335 19.05 20.68 6.57
C ALA A 335 18.44 20.31 7.94
N ARG A 336 17.12 20.34 7.99
CA ARG A 336 16.28 19.82 9.07
C ARG A 336 15.52 18.62 8.53
N ILE A 337 15.22 17.67 9.41
CA ILE A 337 14.41 16.51 9.03
C ILE A 337 13.26 16.32 10.00
N ALA A 338 12.07 16.08 9.46
CA ALA A 338 10.90 15.74 10.25
C ALA A 338 10.37 14.36 9.87
N PHE A 339 10.18 13.51 10.88
CA PHE A 339 9.52 12.22 10.79
C PHE A 339 8.09 12.33 11.32
N ILE A 340 7.12 12.21 10.42
CA ILE A 340 5.70 12.22 10.72
C ILE A 340 5.17 10.79 10.66
N GLY A 341 4.65 10.34 11.79
CA GLY A 341 4.16 8.98 11.98
C GLY A 341 4.77 8.33 13.22
N ASP A 342 4.45 7.05 13.38
CA ASP A 342 4.92 6.25 14.50
C ASP A 342 5.11 4.81 14.04
N GLY A 343 5.76 3.99 14.86
CA GLY A 343 6.01 2.60 14.56
C GLY A 343 7.03 1.97 15.49
N PRO A 344 7.20 0.64 15.37
CA PRO A 344 8.07 -0.12 16.26
C PRO A 344 9.54 0.30 16.18
N TYR A 345 9.97 0.97 15.12
CA TYR A 345 11.35 1.41 14.93
C TYR A 345 11.61 2.86 15.40
N ARG A 346 10.59 3.52 15.97
CA ARG A 346 10.69 4.93 16.40
C ARG A 346 11.80 5.15 17.42
N GLU A 347 11.83 4.38 18.50
CA GLU A 347 12.81 4.58 19.59
C GLU A 347 14.25 4.43 19.10
N ASP A 348 14.50 3.49 18.19
CA ASP A 348 15.82 3.28 17.61
C ASP A 348 16.21 4.42 16.67
N LEU A 349 15.27 4.96 15.89
CA LEU A 349 15.49 6.16 15.09
C LEU A 349 15.77 7.40 15.96
N GLU A 350 15.02 7.61 17.04
CA GLU A 350 15.25 8.72 17.96
C GLU A 350 16.66 8.67 18.57
N LYS A 351 17.14 7.46 18.94
CA LYS A 351 18.53 7.25 19.39
C LYS A 351 19.54 7.51 18.27
N LEU A 352 19.25 7.05 17.05
CA LEU A 352 20.14 7.17 15.89
C LEU A 352 20.36 8.63 15.46
N PHE A 353 19.29 9.44 15.57
CA PHE A 353 19.28 10.87 15.26
C PHE A 353 19.56 11.75 16.49
N PHE A 354 19.94 11.17 17.63
CA PHE A 354 20.26 11.95 18.83
C PHE A 354 21.38 12.96 18.55
N GLY A 355 21.13 14.23 18.91
CA GLY A 355 22.05 15.34 18.64
C GLY A 355 22.00 15.90 17.21
N MET A 356 21.17 15.33 16.33
CA MET A 356 20.89 15.87 14.98
C MET A 356 19.61 16.71 15.03
N PRO A 357 19.42 17.65 14.08
CA PRO A 357 18.24 18.49 14.06
C PRO A 357 17.04 17.77 13.42
N ALA A 358 16.59 16.70 14.10
CA ALA A 358 15.50 15.83 13.69
C ALA A 358 14.29 15.98 14.61
N VAL A 359 13.09 16.08 14.04
CA VAL A 359 11.81 16.18 14.77
C VAL A 359 10.98 14.92 14.54
N PHE A 360 10.50 14.31 15.62
CA PHE A 360 9.57 13.17 15.58
C PHE A 360 8.20 13.60 16.09
N THR A 361 7.23 13.82 15.18
CA THR A 361 5.93 14.40 15.57
C THR A 361 4.98 13.39 16.20
N GLY A 362 5.21 12.09 15.99
CA GLY A 362 4.18 11.06 16.15
C GLY A 362 3.16 11.09 15.01
N MET A 363 2.05 10.37 15.18
CA MET A 363 0.98 10.29 14.19
C MET A 363 0.23 11.62 14.08
N LEU A 364 0.17 12.16 12.85
CA LEU A 364 -0.71 13.28 12.50
C LEU A 364 -1.85 12.78 11.59
N GLY A 365 -2.98 13.47 11.61
CA GLY A 365 -4.13 13.16 10.77
C GLY A 365 -4.93 14.41 10.38
N GLY A 366 -5.82 14.27 9.40
CA GLY A 366 -6.68 15.36 8.95
C GLY A 366 -5.88 16.56 8.44
N GLU A 367 -6.27 17.76 8.88
CA GLU A 367 -5.64 19.00 8.45
C GLU A 367 -4.17 19.11 8.89
N GLU A 368 -3.81 18.68 10.11
CA GLU A 368 -2.42 18.74 10.57
C GLU A 368 -1.46 17.94 9.67
N LEU A 369 -1.91 16.78 9.18
CA LEU A 369 -1.12 15.98 8.23
C LEU A 369 -0.97 16.70 6.89
N SER A 370 -2.04 17.35 6.43
CA SER A 370 -2.06 18.13 5.19
C SER A 370 -1.11 19.34 5.29
N GLN A 371 -1.11 20.01 6.44
CA GLN A 371 -0.17 21.09 6.77
C GLN A 371 1.27 20.57 6.80
N ALA A 372 1.51 19.37 7.33
CA ALA A 372 2.85 18.80 7.41
C ALA A 372 3.46 18.56 6.01
N TYR A 373 2.68 17.99 5.07
CA TYR A 373 3.12 17.86 3.68
C TYR A 373 3.33 19.23 3.02
N ALA A 374 2.37 20.15 3.11
CA ALA A 374 2.44 21.45 2.43
C ALA A 374 3.53 22.41 2.99
N SER A 375 4.04 22.14 4.19
CA SER A 375 5.05 22.97 4.87
C SER A 375 6.48 22.43 4.74
N GLY A 376 6.67 21.24 4.15
CA GLY A 376 7.99 20.71 3.79
C GLY A 376 8.62 21.42 2.59
N ASP A 377 9.92 21.19 2.37
CA ASP A 377 10.60 21.61 1.12
C ASP A 377 10.82 20.43 0.18
N VAL A 378 11.12 19.24 0.71
CA VAL A 378 11.24 18.01 -0.07
C VAL A 378 10.75 16.81 0.74
N PHE A 379 10.06 15.89 0.08
CA PHE A 379 9.67 14.61 0.66
C PHE A 379 10.72 13.54 0.34
N VAL A 380 11.09 12.72 1.32
CA VAL A 380 12.01 11.60 1.12
C VAL A 380 11.38 10.25 1.45
N MET A 381 11.53 9.28 0.53
CA MET A 381 11.07 7.90 0.73
C MET A 381 12.17 6.90 0.38
N PRO A 382 12.98 6.44 1.36
CA PRO A 382 14.04 5.47 1.11
C PRO A 382 13.57 4.01 1.07
N SER A 383 12.27 3.74 1.21
CA SER A 383 11.78 2.37 1.29
C SER A 383 11.88 1.62 -0.05
N GLU A 384 12.46 0.43 0.01
CA GLU A 384 12.63 -0.46 -1.15
C GLU A 384 11.44 -1.40 -1.39
N SER A 385 10.46 -1.38 -0.49
CA SER A 385 9.46 -2.44 -0.38
C SER A 385 8.03 -1.92 -0.49
N GLU A 386 7.86 -0.74 -1.08
CA GLU A 386 6.56 -0.12 -1.33
C GLU A 386 5.77 -0.86 -2.41
N THR A 387 4.52 -1.22 -2.13
CA THR A 387 3.64 -1.84 -3.15
C THR A 387 3.04 -0.80 -4.10
N LEU A 388 2.82 0.42 -3.60
CA LEU A 388 2.51 1.60 -4.40
C LEU A 388 3.27 2.83 -3.91
N GLY A 389 3.22 3.12 -2.60
CA GLY A 389 3.72 4.37 -2.04
C GLY A 389 2.65 5.47 -2.00
N LEU A 390 1.54 5.25 -1.28
CA LEU A 390 0.44 6.24 -1.20
C LEU A 390 0.91 7.60 -0.68
N VAL A 391 1.81 7.61 0.30
CA VAL A 391 2.39 8.84 0.87
C VAL A 391 3.21 9.66 -0.16
N VAL A 392 3.73 9.02 -1.21
CA VAL A 392 4.37 9.72 -2.33
C VAL A 392 3.32 10.45 -3.16
N LEU A 393 2.18 9.82 -3.45
CA LEU A 393 1.06 10.48 -4.14
C LEU A 393 0.53 11.67 -3.31
N GLU A 394 0.41 11.50 -1.99
CA GLU A 394 -0.02 12.57 -1.06
C GLU A 394 0.97 13.74 -1.04
N ALA A 395 2.28 13.47 -1.02
CA ALA A 395 3.33 14.49 -1.08
C ALA A 395 3.28 15.26 -2.42
N MET A 396 3.27 14.54 -3.54
CA MET A 396 3.19 15.15 -4.88
C MET A 396 1.91 15.98 -5.05
N SER A 397 0.77 15.50 -4.53
CA SER A 397 -0.50 16.25 -4.55
C SER A 397 -0.43 17.54 -3.73
N SER A 398 0.30 17.50 -2.61
CA SER A 398 0.56 18.68 -1.78
C SER A 398 1.56 19.67 -2.40
N GLY A 399 2.02 19.42 -3.63
CA GLY A 399 3.02 20.23 -4.34
C GLY A 399 4.43 20.09 -3.75
N LEU A 400 4.66 19.07 -2.92
CA LEU A 400 5.95 18.79 -2.30
C LEU A 400 6.77 17.91 -3.25
N PRO A 401 7.91 18.39 -3.80
CA PRO A 401 8.75 17.56 -4.65
C PRO A 401 9.26 16.33 -3.88
N VAL A 402 9.38 15.21 -4.59
CA VAL A 402 9.72 13.90 -4.00
C VAL A 402 11.09 13.43 -4.45
N VAL A 403 11.86 12.87 -3.52
CA VAL A 403 13.03 12.01 -3.76
C VAL A 403 12.75 10.63 -3.16
N ALA A 404 12.67 9.60 -3.97
CA ALA A 404 12.29 8.25 -3.52
C ALA A 404 13.24 7.17 -4.06
N ALA A 405 13.37 6.06 -3.34
CA ALA A 405 14.14 4.91 -3.81
C ALA A 405 13.46 4.30 -5.05
N ARG A 406 14.23 3.98 -6.08
CA ARG A 406 13.77 3.32 -7.32
C ARG A 406 13.44 1.86 -7.05
N ALA A 407 12.31 1.61 -6.41
CA ALA A 407 11.92 0.28 -5.99
C ALA A 407 10.39 0.11 -5.90
N GLY A 408 9.95 -1.14 -6.07
CA GLY A 408 8.54 -1.50 -5.95
C GLY A 408 7.62 -0.62 -6.79
N GLY A 409 6.51 -0.18 -6.20
CA GLY A 409 5.50 0.64 -6.85
C GLY A 409 5.88 2.11 -7.08
N ILE A 410 7.05 2.56 -6.60
CA ILE A 410 7.49 3.96 -6.78
C ILE A 410 7.78 4.26 -8.26
N ILE A 411 8.29 3.27 -9.00
CA ILE A 411 8.64 3.37 -10.42
C ILE A 411 7.39 3.61 -11.28
N ASP A 412 6.23 3.14 -10.81
CA ASP A 412 4.96 3.43 -11.46
C ASP A 412 4.50 4.87 -11.22
N ILE A 413 4.89 5.49 -10.10
CA ILE A 413 4.53 6.87 -9.76
C ILE A 413 5.41 7.86 -10.51
N ILE A 414 6.73 7.65 -10.48
CA ILE A 414 7.72 8.47 -11.17
C ILE A 414 8.46 7.57 -12.17
N PRO A 415 7.87 7.37 -13.37
CA PRO A 415 8.53 6.61 -14.43
C PRO A 415 9.76 7.36 -14.96
N GLU A 416 10.65 6.65 -15.65
CA GLU A 416 11.94 7.19 -16.13
C GLU A 416 11.79 8.44 -17.01
N ASP A 417 10.73 8.53 -17.82
CA ASP A 417 10.46 9.69 -18.69
C ASP A 417 9.98 10.94 -17.92
N GLN A 418 9.57 10.77 -16.66
CA GLN A 418 9.13 11.83 -15.75
C GLN A 418 10.16 12.19 -14.69
N GLU A 419 11.30 11.48 -14.64
CA GLU A 419 12.37 11.79 -13.69
C GLU A 419 12.90 13.23 -13.91
N GLY A 420 13.00 13.97 -12.80
CA GLY A 420 13.36 15.38 -12.77
C GLY A 420 12.26 16.35 -13.21
N LYS A 421 11.12 15.86 -13.72
CA LYS A 421 9.95 16.69 -14.04
C LYS A 421 8.94 16.72 -12.88
N THR A 422 8.61 15.55 -12.33
CA THR A 422 7.62 15.40 -11.25
C THR A 422 8.23 14.91 -9.95
N GLY A 423 9.50 14.49 -9.97
CA GLY A 423 10.27 14.05 -8.81
C GLY A 423 11.51 13.28 -9.24
N TYR A 424 12.29 12.83 -8.27
CA TYR A 424 13.51 12.05 -8.52
C TYR A 424 13.44 10.66 -7.88
N CYS A 425 14.03 9.70 -8.59
CA CYS A 425 14.23 8.35 -8.10
C CYS A 425 15.73 8.08 -7.96
N PHE A 426 16.19 7.66 -6.79
CA PHE A 426 17.59 7.29 -6.54
C PHE A 426 17.75 5.77 -6.41
N SER A 427 18.96 5.27 -6.62
CA SER A 427 19.27 3.85 -6.52
C SER A 427 19.14 3.35 -5.07
N ALA A 428 18.43 2.24 -4.86
CA ALA A 428 18.21 1.69 -3.52
C ALA A 428 19.53 1.45 -2.76
N GLY A 429 19.66 2.03 -1.57
CA GLY A 429 20.87 1.94 -0.74
C GLY A 429 22.01 2.88 -1.14
N ASP A 430 21.90 3.61 -2.25
CA ASP A 430 22.89 4.57 -2.70
C ASP A 430 22.66 5.95 -2.06
N ILE A 431 23.45 6.24 -1.03
CA ILE A 431 23.37 7.49 -0.27
C ILE A 431 23.82 8.68 -1.11
N ASP A 432 24.86 8.51 -1.92
CA ASP A 432 25.45 9.60 -2.69
C ASP A 432 24.51 10.01 -3.83
N ASP A 433 23.87 9.04 -4.49
CA ASP A 433 22.80 9.31 -5.47
C ASP A 433 21.63 10.03 -4.80
N CYS A 434 21.16 9.56 -3.64
CA CYS A 434 20.09 10.22 -2.87
C CYS A 434 20.42 11.69 -2.55
N VAL A 435 21.63 11.95 -2.02
CA VAL A 435 22.13 13.29 -1.71
C VAL A 435 22.23 14.15 -2.96
N SER A 436 22.68 13.59 -4.08
CA SER A 436 22.80 14.31 -5.36
C SER A 436 21.45 14.82 -5.87
N LYS A 437 20.36 14.10 -5.61
CA LYS A 437 18.98 14.48 -5.99
C LYS A 437 18.34 15.42 -4.97
N LEU A 438 18.69 15.30 -3.68
CA LEU A 438 18.18 16.18 -2.62
C LEU A 438 18.81 17.57 -2.68
N LYS A 439 20.13 17.69 -2.88
CA LYS A 439 20.85 18.96 -2.79
C LYS A 439 20.28 20.07 -3.69
N PRO A 440 19.99 19.83 -4.99
CA PRO A 440 19.37 20.84 -5.85
C PRO A 440 18.01 21.29 -5.30
N LEU A 441 17.17 20.35 -4.90
CA LEU A 441 15.85 20.66 -4.32
C LEU A 441 15.95 21.43 -3.01
N LEU A 442 16.99 21.24 -2.20
CA LEU A 442 17.13 21.98 -0.92
C LEU A 442 17.60 23.43 -1.12
N HIS A 443 18.35 23.71 -2.20
CA HIS A 443 18.98 25.01 -2.43
C HIS A 443 18.27 25.88 -3.48
N ASP A 444 17.49 25.28 -4.37
CA ASP A 444 16.81 25.97 -5.47
C ASP A 444 15.29 25.98 -5.25
N ALA A 445 14.76 27.14 -4.85
CA ALA A 445 13.33 27.33 -4.60
C ALA A 445 12.50 27.30 -5.89
N GLU A 446 13.04 27.80 -7.01
CA GLU A 446 12.34 27.83 -8.30
C GLU A 446 12.21 26.41 -8.86
N LEU A 447 13.26 25.60 -8.71
CA LEU A 447 13.23 24.19 -9.06
C LEU A 447 12.19 23.42 -8.22
N ARG A 448 12.12 23.68 -6.90
CA ARG A 448 11.10 23.08 -6.03
C ARG A 448 9.69 23.43 -6.49
N GLU A 449 9.43 24.70 -6.77
CA GLU A 449 8.11 25.17 -7.21
C GLU A 449 7.73 24.55 -8.56
N THR A 450 8.67 24.51 -9.50
CA THR A 450 8.45 23.93 -10.84
C THR A 450 8.13 22.44 -10.76
N ILE A 451 8.95 21.66 -10.05
CA ILE A 451 8.73 20.22 -9.91
C ILE A 451 7.47 19.95 -9.07
N GLY A 452 7.26 20.69 -7.98
CA GLY A 452 6.08 20.55 -7.12
C GLY A 452 4.77 20.80 -7.87
N LYS A 453 4.74 21.84 -8.71
CA LYS A 453 3.58 22.14 -9.58
C LYS A 453 3.33 21.02 -10.59
N ALA A 454 4.36 20.58 -11.31
CA ALA A 454 4.23 19.50 -12.28
C ALA A 454 3.81 18.17 -11.62
N ALA A 455 4.37 17.86 -10.45
CA ALA A 455 3.99 16.70 -9.65
C ALA A 455 2.51 16.73 -9.28
N ARG A 456 2.01 17.88 -8.85
CA ARG A 456 0.60 18.07 -8.51
C ARG A 456 -0.30 17.93 -9.74
N GLU A 457 0.02 18.59 -10.85
CA GLU A 457 -0.77 18.49 -12.10
C GLU A 457 -0.86 17.03 -12.58
N GLU A 458 0.18 16.23 -12.35
CA GLU A 458 0.14 14.78 -12.60
C GLU A 458 -0.78 14.05 -11.60
N MET A 459 -0.74 14.40 -10.31
CA MET A 459 -1.57 13.77 -9.28
C MET A 459 -3.07 14.06 -9.42
N GLU A 460 -3.45 15.25 -9.90
CA GLU A 460 -4.85 15.64 -10.13
C GLU A 460 -5.57 14.76 -11.17
N LYS A 461 -4.83 13.99 -11.98
CA LYS A 461 -5.38 13.01 -12.91
C LYS A 461 -5.89 11.74 -12.21
N TYR A 462 -5.47 11.51 -10.96
CA TYR A 462 -5.80 10.31 -10.21
C TYR A 462 -6.76 10.63 -9.06
N ASP A 463 -7.92 10.01 -9.10
CA ASP A 463 -8.93 10.17 -8.07
C ASP A 463 -9.46 8.81 -7.61
N TRP A 464 -9.86 8.74 -6.35
CA TRP A 464 -10.39 7.53 -5.74
C TRP A 464 -11.69 7.05 -6.40
N LYS A 465 -12.57 7.96 -6.83
CA LYS A 465 -13.80 7.60 -7.55
C LYS A 465 -13.49 7.03 -8.92
N ALA A 466 -12.58 7.67 -9.66
CA ALA A 466 -12.13 7.17 -10.96
C ALA A 466 -11.49 5.77 -10.85
N ALA A 467 -10.62 5.56 -9.87
CA ALA A 467 -10.00 4.25 -9.62
C ALA A 467 -11.04 3.17 -9.25
N THR A 468 -12.03 3.53 -8.43
CA THR A 468 -13.13 2.63 -8.05
C THR A 468 -14.03 2.29 -9.24
N CYS A 469 -14.34 3.29 -10.07
CA CYS A 469 -15.15 3.16 -11.29
C CYS A 469 -14.53 2.14 -12.25
N LYS A 470 -13.22 2.22 -12.48
CA LYS A 470 -12.50 1.27 -13.34
C LYS A 470 -12.58 -0.17 -12.81
N ILE A 471 -12.44 -0.37 -11.50
CA ILE A 471 -12.59 -1.72 -10.91
C ILE A 471 -14.01 -2.25 -11.08
N ARG A 472 -14.99 -1.43 -10.72
CA ARG A 472 -16.41 -1.77 -10.76
C ARG A 472 -16.87 -2.13 -12.17
N ASN A 473 -16.50 -1.31 -13.15
CA ASN A 473 -17.06 -1.38 -14.50
C ASN A 473 -16.22 -2.24 -15.44
N GLU A 474 -14.90 -2.31 -15.28
CA GLU A 474 -14.04 -3.11 -16.15
C GLU A 474 -13.61 -4.40 -15.47
N GLN A 475 -12.96 -4.28 -14.30
CA GLN A 475 -12.27 -5.43 -13.69
C GLN A 475 -13.24 -6.47 -13.15
N TYR A 476 -14.33 -6.07 -12.51
CA TYR A 476 -15.36 -6.99 -12.07
C TYR A 476 -16.08 -7.66 -13.25
N ASN A 477 -16.25 -6.97 -14.38
CA ASN A 477 -16.78 -7.57 -15.61
C ASN A 477 -15.83 -8.62 -16.18
N ALA A 478 -14.53 -8.33 -16.23
CA ALA A 478 -13.51 -9.30 -16.62
C ALA A 478 -13.53 -10.54 -15.70
N ALA A 479 -13.63 -10.35 -14.38
CA ALA A 479 -13.71 -11.46 -13.42
C ALA A 479 -14.95 -12.34 -13.64
N ILE A 480 -16.12 -11.74 -13.86
CA ILE A 480 -17.35 -12.46 -14.19
C ILE A 480 -17.19 -13.24 -15.51
N TRP A 481 -16.55 -12.65 -16.52
CA TRP A 481 -16.30 -13.31 -17.79
C TRP A 481 -15.39 -14.53 -17.62
N PHE A 482 -14.25 -14.38 -16.94
CA PHE A 482 -13.33 -15.50 -16.66
C PHE A 482 -14.03 -16.62 -15.89
N TRP A 483 -14.84 -16.26 -14.89
CA TRP A 483 -15.61 -17.21 -14.10
C TRP A 483 -16.64 -17.97 -14.96
N ARG A 484 -17.40 -17.28 -15.81
CA ARG A 484 -18.37 -17.92 -16.75
C ARG A 484 -17.66 -18.85 -17.72
N LYS A 485 -16.54 -18.43 -18.32
CA LYS A 485 -15.75 -19.23 -19.26
C LYS A 485 -15.27 -20.53 -18.60
N LYS A 486 -14.71 -20.43 -17.39
CA LYS A 486 -14.25 -21.59 -16.61
C LYS A 486 -15.39 -22.56 -16.30
N ARG A 487 -16.57 -22.05 -15.94
CA ARG A 487 -17.75 -22.88 -15.64
C ARG A 487 -18.28 -23.59 -16.87
N VAL A 488 -18.35 -22.92 -18.02
CA VAL A 488 -18.73 -23.55 -19.30
C VAL A 488 -17.76 -24.67 -19.65
N LEU A 489 -16.45 -24.43 -19.55
CA LEU A 489 -15.43 -25.45 -19.82
C LEU A 489 -15.58 -26.68 -18.91
N LEU A 490 -15.87 -26.48 -17.61
CA LEU A 490 -16.12 -27.57 -16.67
C LEU A 490 -17.41 -28.36 -16.98
N LEU A 491 -18.45 -27.70 -17.49
CA LEU A 491 -19.73 -28.33 -17.80
C LEU A 491 -19.78 -28.95 -19.21
N ARG A 492 -18.86 -28.60 -20.12
CA ARG A 492 -18.81 -29.13 -21.50
C ARG A 492 -18.83 -30.67 -21.60
N PRO A 493 -18.06 -31.43 -20.79
CA PRO A 493 -18.10 -32.90 -20.85
C PRO A 493 -19.49 -33.45 -20.48
N PHE A 494 -20.13 -32.86 -19.47
CA PHE A 494 -21.47 -33.23 -19.03
C PHE A 494 -22.54 -32.84 -20.05
N GLN A 495 -22.43 -31.66 -20.66
CA GLN A 495 -23.33 -31.22 -21.73
C GLN A 495 -23.21 -32.09 -22.98
N TRP A 496 -21.98 -32.49 -23.34
CA TRP A 496 -21.75 -33.42 -24.44
C TRP A 496 -22.35 -34.80 -24.13
N LEU A 497 -22.14 -35.31 -22.91
CA LEU A 497 -22.72 -36.58 -22.47
C LEU A 497 -24.26 -36.51 -22.50
N PHE A 498 -24.84 -35.45 -21.95
CA PHE A 498 -26.28 -35.23 -21.95
C PHE A 498 -26.87 -35.16 -23.36
N ARG A 499 -26.23 -34.43 -24.30
CA ARG A 499 -26.65 -34.38 -25.71
C ARG A 499 -26.52 -35.72 -26.43
N ARG A 500 -25.61 -36.59 -26.00
CA ARG A 500 -25.41 -37.93 -26.56
C ARG A 500 -26.48 -38.92 -26.08
N PHE A 501 -26.97 -38.77 -24.85
CA PHE A 501 -28.02 -39.61 -24.28
C PHE A 501 -29.44 -39.10 -24.53
N PHE A 502 -29.61 -37.79 -24.66
CA PHE A 502 -30.89 -37.12 -24.91
C PHE A 502 -30.77 -36.34 -26.23
N GLN A 503 -30.99 -37.03 -27.37
CA GLN A 503 -31.23 -36.33 -28.63
C GLN A 503 -32.60 -35.62 -28.54
N PRO A 504 -32.72 -34.34 -28.91
CA PRO A 504 -34.04 -33.72 -29.03
C PRO A 504 -34.84 -34.47 -30.10
N PRO A 505 -36.16 -34.67 -29.92
CA PRO A 505 -36.98 -35.31 -30.94
C PRO A 505 -36.86 -34.51 -32.24
N ALA A 506 -36.64 -35.23 -33.35
CA ALA A 506 -36.56 -34.63 -34.67
C ALA A 506 -37.82 -33.80 -34.92
N ILE A 507 -37.65 -32.48 -35.04
CA ILE A 507 -38.73 -31.59 -35.47
C ILE A 507 -38.92 -31.86 -36.96
N ASN A 508 -39.86 -32.74 -37.28
CA ASN A 508 -40.39 -32.88 -38.64
C ASN A 508 -41.19 -31.61 -38.95
N TYR A 509 -40.60 -30.69 -39.72
CA TYR A 509 -41.38 -29.72 -40.46
C TYR A 509 -42.13 -30.48 -41.55
N ARG A 510 -43.45 -30.57 -41.41
CA ARG A 510 -44.38 -30.90 -42.50
C ARG A 510 -45.06 -29.62 -42.97
#